data_AF-F4XPN0-F1
#
_entry.id   AF-F4XPN0-F1
#
_cell.length_a   1.000
_cell.length_b   1.000
_cell.length_c   1.000
_cell.angle_alpha   90.00
_cell.angle_beta   90.00
_cell.angle_gamma   90.00
#
_symmetry.space_group_name_H-M   'P 1'
#
loop_
_entity.id
_entity.type
_entity.pdbx_description
1 polymer ?
#
loop_
_entity_poly.entity_id
_entity_poly.type
_entity_poly.pdbx_seq_one_letter_code
_entity_poly.pdbx_strand_id
1 'polypeptide(L)'
;MHYRPHEFAKIAGVTVRTLQRWDISGKLIADRTLGNHRVYTQKHINQLKGLLNDDIKRSVVVYCRVSSPAQRPDLENQVKAMDTLSSN
;
A
#
# COMPACT_ATOMS: atom_id res chain seq x y z
N MET A 1 10.40 7.32 -23.22
CA MET A 1 9.10 8.02 -23.09
C MET A 1 8.97 8.54 -21.67
N HIS A 2 8.58 9.80 -21.50
CA HIS A 2 8.40 10.45 -20.20
C HIS A 2 6.91 10.63 -19.92
N TYR A 3 6.51 10.42 -18.68
CA TYR A 3 5.15 10.59 -18.20
C TYR A 3 5.08 11.80 -17.27
N ARG A 4 4.07 12.64 -17.46
CA ARG A 4 3.74 13.67 -16.48
C ARG A 4 3.21 13.00 -15.20
N PRO A 5 3.34 13.64 -14.02
CA PRO A 5 2.88 13.05 -12.76
C PRO A 5 1.41 12.58 -12.78
N HIS A 6 0.53 13.29 -13.48
CA HIS A 6 -0.89 12.92 -13.59
C HIS A 6 -1.12 11.66 -14.46
N GLU A 7 -0.33 11.47 -15.52
CA GLU A 7 -0.41 10.30 -16.40
C GLU A 7 0.13 9.08 -15.67
N PHE A 8 1.27 9.26 -15.00
CA PHE A 8 1.88 8.21 -14.21
C PHE A 8 0.97 7.77 -13.05
N ALA A 9 0.29 8.72 -12.39
CA ALA A 9 -0.70 8.43 -11.34
C ALA A 9 -1.84 7.52 -11.85
N LYS A 10 -2.37 7.80 -13.05
CA LYS A 10 -3.39 6.96 -13.69
C LYS A 10 -2.88 5.55 -13.96
N ILE A 11 -1.67 5.42 -14.52
CA ILE A 11 -1.05 4.11 -14.81
C ILE A 11 -0.81 3.33 -13.51
N ALA A 12 -0.39 4.02 -12.45
CA ALA A 12 -0.09 3.43 -11.16
C ALA A 12 -1.33 3.12 -10.30
N GLY A 13 -2.52 3.58 -10.70
CA GLY A 13 -3.76 3.41 -9.94
C GLY A 13 -3.77 4.18 -8.60
N VAL A 14 -2.96 5.23 -8.47
CA VAL A 14 -2.84 6.04 -7.24
C VAL A 14 -3.05 7.52 -7.54
N THR A 15 -3.23 8.33 -6.50
CA THR A 15 -3.32 9.78 -6.68
C THR A 15 -1.94 10.41 -6.89
N VAL A 16 -1.89 11.59 -7.52
CA VAL A 16 -0.64 12.38 -7.64
C VAL A 16 -0.03 12.69 -6.26
N ARG A 17 -0.87 12.88 -5.23
CA ARG A 17 -0.41 13.10 -3.85
C ARG A 17 0.29 11.88 -3.27
N THR A 18 -0.17 10.67 -3.60
CA THR A 18 0.51 9.42 -3.23
C THR A 18 1.89 9.35 -3.86
N LEU A 19 2.04 9.72 -5.14
CA LEU A 19 3.33 9.77 -5.81
C LEU A 19 4.29 10.78 -5.15
N GLN A 20 3.81 11.96 -4.78
CA GLN A 20 4.61 12.94 -4.05
C GLN A 20 5.08 12.40 -2.70
N ARG A 21 4.21 11.68 -1.97
CA ARG A 21 4.60 11.02 -0.72
C ARG A 21 5.67 9.96 -0.94
N TRP A 22 5.56 9.16 -1.99
CA TRP A 22 6.57 8.14 -2.31
C TRP A 22 7.92 8.75 -2.73
N ASP A 23 7.91 9.89 -3.42
CA ASP A 23 9.12 10.66 -3.74
C ASP A 23 9.79 11.20 -2.45
N ILE A 24 9.00 11.75 -1.52
CA ILE A 24 9.51 12.23 -0.22
C ILE A 24 10.01 11.08 0.65
N SER A 25 9.30 9.95 0.68
CA SER A 25 9.64 8.80 1.52
C SER A 25 10.74 7.92 0.92
N GLY A 26 11.23 8.22 -0.28
CA GLY A 26 12.21 7.41 -1.00
C GLY A 26 11.67 6.08 -1.54
N LYS A 27 10.34 5.84 -1.48
CA LYS A 27 9.72 4.60 -1.97
C LYS A 27 9.70 4.53 -3.50
N LEU A 28 9.52 5.68 -4.15
CA LEU A 28 9.63 5.83 -5.60
C LEU A 28 10.15 7.24 -5.88
N ILE A 29 11.46 7.35 -6.09
CA ILE A 29 12.13 8.62 -6.34
C ILE A 29 11.93 9.00 -7.80
N ALA A 30 11.40 10.20 -8.06
CA ALA A 30 11.20 10.68 -9.43
C ALA A 30 12.50 11.30 -10.00
N ASP A 31 12.71 11.13 -11.30
CA ASP A 31 13.72 11.91 -12.01
C ASP A 31 13.32 13.39 -12.05
N ARG A 32 14.30 14.29 -12.18
CA ARG A 32 14.07 15.74 -12.14
C ARG A 32 14.59 16.42 -13.41
N THR A 33 13.82 17.36 -13.94
CA THR A 33 14.32 18.26 -15.00
C THR A 33 15.27 19.31 -14.41
N LEU A 34 15.96 20.05 -15.29
CA LEU A 34 16.76 21.23 -14.89
C LEU A 34 15.94 22.27 -14.10
N GLY A 35 14.62 22.36 -14.36
CA GLY A 35 13.68 23.19 -13.61
C GLY A 35 13.16 22.54 -12.32
N ASN A 36 13.72 21.42 -11.87
CA ASN A 36 13.31 20.66 -10.67
C ASN A 36 11.89 20.06 -10.75
N HIS A 37 11.34 19.85 -11.96
CA HIS A 37 10.03 19.22 -12.13
C HIS A 37 10.17 17.70 -12.13
N ARG A 38 9.21 17.01 -11.49
CA ARG A 38 9.17 15.54 -11.41
C ARG A 38 8.82 14.93 -12.76
N VAL A 39 9.62 13.96 -13.19
CA VAL A 39 9.45 13.20 -14.44
C VAL A 39 9.47 11.72 -14.12
N TYR A 40 8.49 10.99 -14.67
CA TYR A 40 8.45 9.55 -14.59
C TYR A 40 8.77 8.93 -15.94
N THR A 41 9.30 7.71 -15.91
CA THR A 41 9.79 6.99 -17.09
C THR A 41 9.38 5.53 -17.01
N GLN A 42 9.62 4.77 -18.07
CA GLN A 42 9.37 3.32 -18.07
C GLN A 42 10.10 2.59 -16.93
N LYS A 43 11.28 3.08 -16.51
CA LYS A 43 12.00 2.56 -15.34
C LYS A 43 11.14 2.60 -14.07
N HIS A 44 10.43 3.69 -13.84
CA HIS A 44 9.55 3.85 -12.69
C HIS A 44 8.33 2.93 -12.75
N ILE A 45 7.84 2.61 -13.95
CA ILE A 45 6.77 1.62 -14.13
C ILE A 45 7.28 0.23 -13.76
N ASN A 46 8.50 -0.13 -14.19
CA ASN A 46 9.09 -1.41 -13.86
C ASN A 46 9.38 -1.51 -12.34
N GLN A 47 9.87 -0.44 -11.72
CA GLN A 47 10.00 -0.34 -10.27
C GLN A 47 8.65 -0.47 -9.57
N LEU A 48 7.59 0.17 -10.07
CA LEU A 48 6.25 0.02 -9.49
C LEU A 48 5.79 -1.45 -9.53
N LYS A 49 5.98 -2.13 -10.65
CA LYS A 49 5.68 -3.56 -10.77
C LYS A 49 6.53 -4.40 -9.81
N GLY A 50 7.80 -4.04 -9.62
CA GLY A 50 8.67 -4.64 -8.60
C GLY A 50 8.21 -4.37 -7.17
N LEU A 51 7.82 -3.13 -6.84
CA LEU A 51 7.29 -2.72 -5.53
C LEU A 51 5.94 -3.38 -5.18
N LEU A 52 5.18 -3.81 -6.19
CA LEU A 52 3.97 -4.62 -6.01
C LEU A 52 4.31 -6.09 -5.70
N ASN A 53 5.51 -6.55 -6.08
CA ASN A 53 5.96 -7.93 -5.98
C ASN A 53 6.93 -8.16 -4.79
N ASP A 54 7.71 -7.16 -4.39
CA ASP A 54 8.65 -7.25 -3.27
C ASP A 54 7.90 -7.10 -1.92
N ASP A 55 7.74 -8.24 -1.24
CA ASP A 55 7.82 -8.36 0.22
C ASP A 55 6.91 -7.48 1.07
N ILE A 56 5.65 -7.30 0.67
CA ILE A 56 4.63 -7.09 1.69
C ILE A 56 4.44 -8.44 2.38
N LYS A 57 5.20 -8.67 3.46
CA LYS A 57 4.77 -9.54 4.57
C LYS A 57 3.40 -9.00 4.98
N ARG A 58 2.34 -9.48 4.33
CA ARG A 58 0.98 -9.07 4.64
C ARG A 58 0.69 -9.68 6.01
N SER A 59 0.74 -8.87 7.05
CA SER A 59 0.17 -9.25 8.32
C SER A 59 -1.32 -9.41 8.12
N VAL A 60 -1.82 -10.64 8.25
CA VAL A 60 -3.26 -10.88 8.33
C VAL A 60 -3.72 -10.29 9.65
N VAL A 61 -4.48 -9.19 9.59
CA VAL A 61 -5.04 -8.54 10.79
C VAL A 61 -6.49 -8.95 10.91
N VAL A 62 -6.82 -9.67 11.97
CA VAL A 62 -8.19 -10.04 12.32
C VAL A 62 -8.71 -9.06 13.37
N TYR A 63 -9.91 -8.52 13.17
CA TYR A 63 -10.57 -7.64 14.12
C TYR A 63 -11.85 -8.28 14.65
N CYS A 64 -11.89 -8.58 15.95
CA CYS A 64 -13.06 -9.11 16.65
C CYS A 64 -13.68 -8.02 17.54
N ARG A 65 -15.01 -7.91 17.56
CA ARG A 65 -15.72 -6.95 18.43
C ARG A 65 -17.09 -7.47 18.87
N VAL A 66 -17.57 -6.95 20.01
CA VAL A 66 -18.91 -7.21 20.55
C VAL A 66 -19.66 -5.89 20.81
N SER A 67 -20.99 -5.93 20.80
CA SER A 67 -21.83 -4.73 20.91
C SER A 67 -22.20 -4.36 22.35
N SER A 68 -22.05 -5.29 23.30
CA SER A 68 -22.30 -5.07 24.72
C SER A 68 -21.21 -5.71 25.60
N PRO A 69 -20.85 -5.12 26.76
CA PRO A 69 -19.92 -5.73 27.72
C PRO A 69 -20.34 -7.13 28.19
N ALA A 70 -21.65 -7.43 28.20
CA ALA A 70 -22.18 -8.74 28.59
C ALA A 70 -21.77 -9.86 27.63
N GLN A 71 -21.40 -9.53 26.39
CA GLN A 71 -21.01 -10.48 25.34
C GLN A 71 -19.50 -10.73 25.31
N ARG A 72 -18.75 -10.30 26.33
CA ARG A 72 -17.31 -10.57 26.46
C ARG A 72 -16.94 -12.05 26.24
N PRO A 73 -17.69 -13.04 26.75
CA PRO A 73 -17.40 -14.45 26.47
C PRO A 73 -17.45 -14.81 24.97
N ASP A 74 -18.33 -14.18 24.19
CA ASP A 74 -18.45 -14.42 22.75
C ASP A 74 -17.24 -13.84 21.99
N LEU A 75 -16.65 -12.75 22.49
CA LEU A 75 -15.43 -12.17 21.92
C LEU A 75 -14.25 -13.14 22.02
N GLU A 76 -14.10 -13.82 23.16
CA GLU A 76 -13.06 -14.83 23.35
C GLU A 76 -13.23 -16.01 22.40
N ASN A 77 -14.48 -16.44 22.17
CA ASN A 77 -14.79 -17.50 21.22
C ASN A 77 -14.49 -17.07 19.76
N GLN A 78 -14.79 -15.83 19.39
CA GLN A 78 -14.44 -15.27 18.07
C GLN A 78 -12.93 -15.23 17.85
N VAL A 79 -12.14 -14.80 18.84
CA VAL A 79 -10.67 -14.79 18.75
C VAL A 79 -10.14 -16.22 18.54
N LYS A 80 -10.56 -17.18 19.38
CA LYS A 80 -10.12 -18.59 19.26
C LYS A 80 -10.48 -19.22 17.90
N ALA A 81 -11.68 -18.94 17.40
CA ALA A 81 -12.11 -19.45 16.09
C ALA A 81 -11.24 -18.89 14.95
N MET A 82 -10.92 -17.59 15.00
CA MET A 82 -10.13 -16.93 13.96
C MET A 82 -8.63 -17.29 14.03
N ASP A 83 -8.08 -17.50 15.23
CA ASP A 83 -6.71 -18.01 15.40
C ASP A 83 -6.54 -19.39 14.74
N THR A 84 -7.56 -20.25 14.91
CA THR A 84 -7.57 -21.60 14.31
C THR A 84 -7.64 -21.55 12.78
N LEU A 85 -8.39 -20.58 12.22
CA LEU A 85 -8.55 -20.40 10.78
C LEU A 85 -7.32 -19.78 10.10
N SER A 86 -6.66 -18.84 10.76
CA SER A 86 -5.51 -18.11 10.21
C SER A 86 -4.17 -18.85 10.28
N SER A 87 -4.12 -19.97 11.01
CA SER A 87 -2.94 -20.81 11.19
C SER A 87 -2.81 -21.97 10.17
N ASN A 88 -3.69 -22.03 9.15
CA ASN A 88 -3.63 -23.03 8.06
C ASN A 88 -2.98 -22.49 6.79
#